data_AF-C9SP94-F1
#
_entry.id   AF-C9SP94-F1
#
_cell.length_a   1.000
_cell.length_b   1.000
_cell.length_c   1.000
_cell.angle_alpha   90.00
_cell.angle_beta   90.00
_cell.angle_gamma   90.00
#
_symmetry.space_group_name_H-M   'P 1'
#
loop_
_entity.id
_entity.type
_entity.pdbx_description
1 polymer ?
#
loop_
_entity_poly.entity_id
_entity_poly.type
_entity_poly.pdbx_seq_one_letter_code
_entity_poly.pdbx_strand_id
1 'polypeptide(L)'
;MNSGPTGSWFLTGYFTAVNQQPLHIREDILQGWQTSRLSSMRVLTKVFTSLAQKATLQTSPLFKELTGYTDMPSDHKPVDSYEFNFMQFPASDEAVSLETDVVIVGSGCGGAVVAKHLAEAGHRVLVVDKSYHFPAAQLPLAQDMGCQYLYEGGGFLGSDDSCLNLVAGSCWGGGGNINWSVSLQTQGFVRSEWAKKGLPFFTSAQFQSCLDKVSDVMGVSSDHVRHNHRNRVMLDGARKLGWHAAAAPQNTGGTEHYCGRCHLGCGSADKKGTAVSWLPAAAEAGAECIEGLEVNEVTFDTTDGAKKATGVVGTWVSRDATGGVSSPSSERTTRKVVIKAKKVIVACGSLWSPLVLLNSGLTNRHIGQNLYVHPCNMVGAYWKEEVTPWEGKHIQTFGSSLLANQSGGIITSYCTAFENLDNAGHGVKLEPTCAVPYTVLTSMPWHSGLSSKLAALKYRHFGGFIALTRERDPGYVYPDSRTGRPRIATRRLISTGAHTLRVSSPWPKFAMSRVQRRFTRSSRVWSPSYGARLRTKRAKRRA
;
A
#
# COMPACT_ATOMS: atom_id res chain seq x y z
N MET A 1 -22.00 19.14 10.97
CA MET A 1 -23.05 18.50 11.79
C MET A 1 -23.78 19.59 12.54
N ASN A 2 -24.98 19.98 12.10
CA ASN A 2 -25.86 20.80 12.93
C ASN A 2 -26.62 19.85 13.86
N SER A 3 -25.92 19.31 14.85
CA SER A 3 -26.60 18.82 16.04
C SER A 3 -27.17 20.03 16.75
N GLY A 4 -28.46 20.02 17.10
CA GLY A 4 -29.02 21.02 18.01
C GLY A 4 -28.20 21.08 19.32
N PRO A 5 -28.38 22.11 20.16
CA PRO A 5 -27.59 22.33 21.38
C PRO A 5 -27.44 21.07 22.25
N THR A 6 -28.52 20.27 22.34
CA THR A 6 -28.57 19.00 23.06
C THR A 6 -27.66 17.93 22.45
N GLY A 7 -27.63 17.78 21.13
CA GLY A 7 -26.77 16.80 20.46
C GLY A 7 -25.29 17.18 20.56
N SER A 8 -24.97 18.47 20.53
CA SER A 8 -23.62 18.97 20.80
C SER A 8 -23.19 18.64 22.23
N TRP A 9 -24.08 18.78 23.21
CA TRP A 9 -23.77 18.45 24.61
C TRP A 9 -23.49 16.96 24.80
N PHE A 10 -24.31 16.08 24.22
CA PHE A 10 -24.09 14.64 24.31
C PHE A 10 -22.77 14.18 23.68
N LEU A 11 -22.35 14.82 22.59
CA LEU A 11 -21.13 14.44 21.87
C LEU A 11 -19.89 15.07 22.48
N THR A 12 -19.97 16.31 22.97
CA THR A 12 -18.79 17.12 23.28
C THR A 12 -18.68 17.52 24.75
N GLY A 13 -19.77 17.41 25.52
CA GLY A 13 -19.91 18.01 26.85
C GLY A 13 -20.31 19.48 26.84
N TYR A 14 -20.50 20.09 25.66
CA TYR A 14 -20.84 21.51 25.50
C TYR A 14 -22.10 21.73 24.65
N PHE A 15 -22.94 22.69 25.05
CA PHE A 15 -24.11 23.10 24.25
C PHE A 15 -23.73 23.87 22.97
N THR A 16 -22.59 24.57 22.98
CA THR A 16 -22.06 25.26 21.81
C THR A 16 -21.43 24.27 20.84
N ALA A 17 -21.78 24.40 19.56
CA ALA A 17 -21.29 23.52 18.50
C ALA A 17 -19.76 23.56 18.36
N VAL A 18 -19.13 22.43 18.03
CA VAL A 18 -17.65 22.27 17.96
C VAL A 18 -16.99 23.35 17.10
N ASN A 19 -17.59 23.71 15.96
CA ASN A 19 -17.06 24.71 15.03
C ASN A 19 -17.16 26.15 15.54
N GLN A 20 -17.90 26.40 16.62
CA GLN A 20 -18.03 27.71 17.28
C GLN A 20 -17.22 27.77 18.58
N GLN A 21 -16.72 26.64 19.08
CA GLN A 21 -15.89 26.61 20.29
C GLN A 21 -14.53 27.30 20.07
N PRO A 22 -13.89 27.86 21.11
CA PRO A 22 -12.48 28.26 21.07
C PRO A 22 -11.56 27.07 20.72
N LEU A 23 -10.38 27.34 20.14
CA LEU A 23 -9.46 26.28 19.69
C LEU A 23 -9.03 25.32 20.81
N HIS A 24 -8.76 25.82 22.01
CA HIS A 24 -8.36 24.97 23.14
C HIS A 24 -9.49 24.01 23.54
N ILE A 25 -10.75 24.47 23.54
CA ILE A 25 -11.91 23.61 23.81
C ILE A 25 -12.09 22.55 22.71
N ARG A 26 -11.87 22.90 21.43
CA ARG A 26 -11.92 21.89 20.35
C ARG A 26 -10.86 20.81 20.54
N GLU A 27 -9.66 21.20 20.96
CA GLU A 27 -8.58 20.27 21.27
C GLU A 27 -8.95 19.36 22.46
N ASP A 28 -9.49 19.91 23.55
CA ASP A 28 -9.96 19.16 24.72
C ASP A 28 -11.06 18.14 24.34
N ILE A 29 -12.02 18.54 23.49
CA ILE A 29 -13.07 17.65 22.98
C ILE A 29 -12.44 16.46 22.25
N LEU A 30 -11.51 16.72 21.33
CA LEU A 30 -10.85 15.65 20.57
C LEU A 30 -10.03 14.73 21.50
N GLN A 31 -9.26 15.29 22.44
CA GLN A 31 -8.51 14.51 23.43
C GLN A 31 -9.42 13.65 24.32
N GLY A 32 -10.58 14.20 24.72
CA GLY A 32 -11.61 13.47 25.46
C GLY A 32 -12.18 12.30 24.66
N TRP A 33 -12.41 12.48 23.35
CA TRP A 33 -12.88 11.41 22.49
C TRP A 33 -11.84 10.30 22.28
N GLN A 34 -10.53 10.60 22.29
CA GLN A 34 -9.46 9.59 22.17
C GLN A 34 -9.48 8.56 23.29
N THR A 35 -9.82 8.99 24.49
CA THR A 35 -9.83 8.15 25.70
C THR A 35 -11.24 7.66 26.06
N SER A 36 -12.25 7.99 25.24
CA SER A 36 -13.63 7.60 25.45
C SER A 36 -13.79 6.09 25.50
N ARG A 37 -14.70 5.61 26.36
CA ARG A 37 -15.08 4.19 26.44
C ARG A 37 -15.85 3.75 25.19
N LEU A 38 -16.53 4.68 24.52
CA LEU A 38 -17.28 4.42 23.28
C LEU A 38 -16.31 4.31 22.10
N SER A 39 -16.30 3.16 21.42
CA SER A 39 -15.46 2.93 20.24
C SER A 39 -15.76 3.91 19.11
N SER A 40 -17.03 4.27 18.91
CA SER A 40 -17.46 5.25 17.93
C SER A 40 -16.79 6.61 18.10
N MET A 41 -16.60 7.08 19.34
CA MET A 41 -15.92 8.36 19.62
C MET A 41 -14.43 8.27 19.30
N ARG A 42 -13.78 7.14 19.62
CA ARG A 42 -12.36 6.92 19.27
C ARG A 42 -12.16 6.89 17.75
N VAL A 43 -13.06 6.20 17.03
CA VAL A 43 -13.06 6.17 15.55
C VAL A 43 -13.27 7.58 15.00
N LEU A 44 -14.25 8.32 15.52
CA LEU A 44 -14.54 9.68 15.08
C LEU A 44 -13.33 10.60 15.24
N THR A 45 -12.62 10.50 16.36
CA THR A 45 -11.38 11.27 16.58
C THR A 45 -10.30 10.91 15.60
N LYS A 46 -10.07 9.61 15.36
CA LYS A 46 -9.08 9.13 14.40
C LYS A 46 -9.39 9.67 13.00
N VAL A 47 -10.66 9.67 12.59
CA VAL A 47 -11.09 10.23 11.30
C VAL A 47 -10.81 11.73 11.23
N PHE A 48 -11.28 12.52 12.21
CA PHE A 48 -11.07 13.97 12.19
C PHE A 48 -9.60 14.37 12.23
N THR A 49 -8.81 13.75 13.11
CA THR A 49 -7.38 14.06 13.25
C THR A 49 -6.59 13.66 12.00
N SER A 50 -6.86 12.48 11.42
CA SER A 50 -6.21 12.03 10.19
C SER A 50 -6.55 12.94 9.01
N LEU A 51 -7.82 13.33 8.86
CA LEU A 51 -8.24 14.27 7.82
C LEU A 51 -7.59 15.64 7.99
N ALA A 52 -7.55 16.17 9.22
CA ALA A 52 -6.91 17.45 9.52
C ALA A 52 -5.40 17.43 9.25
N GLN A 53 -4.71 16.36 9.66
CA GLN A 53 -3.29 16.16 9.36
C GLN A 53 -3.05 16.06 7.84
N LYS A 54 -3.83 15.25 7.13
CA LYS A 54 -3.74 15.10 5.67
C LYS A 54 -3.94 16.44 4.97
N ALA A 55 -5.02 17.15 5.30
CA ALA A 55 -5.32 18.47 4.73
C ALA A 55 -4.17 19.45 4.99
N THR A 56 -3.68 19.54 6.22
CA THR A 56 -2.58 20.45 6.58
C THR A 56 -1.31 20.13 5.80
N LEU A 57 -0.93 18.86 5.69
CA LEU A 57 0.28 18.45 4.96
C LEU A 57 0.17 18.77 3.47
N GLN A 58 -1.01 18.56 2.88
CA GLN A 58 -1.25 18.77 1.44
C GLN A 58 -1.36 20.25 1.05
N THR A 59 -1.96 21.09 1.89
CA THR A 59 -2.30 22.47 1.48
C THR A 59 -1.46 23.55 2.17
N SER A 60 -0.80 23.26 3.28
CA SER A 60 -0.06 24.28 4.04
C SER A 60 1.33 24.54 3.45
N PRO A 61 1.66 25.76 2.98
CA PRO A 61 3.01 26.09 2.54
C PRO A 61 4.02 26.04 3.70
N LEU A 62 3.55 26.37 4.92
CA LEU A 62 4.34 26.31 6.14
C LEU A 62 4.91 24.91 6.37
N PHE A 63 4.18 23.86 5.99
CA PHE A 63 4.66 22.50 6.17
C PHE A 63 5.95 22.20 5.38
N LYS A 64 6.00 22.63 4.12
CA LYS A 64 7.17 22.46 3.25
C LYS A 64 8.35 23.27 3.79
N GLU A 65 8.09 24.49 4.28
CA GLU A 65 9.10 25.33 4.93
C GLU A 65 9.68 24.68 6.21
N LEU A 66 8.81 24.17 7.10
CA LEU A 66 9.23 23.56 8.38
C LEU A 66 10.05 22.28 8.18
N THR A 67 9.74 21.49 7.16
CA THR A 67 10.41 20.21 6.91
C THR A 67 11.57 20.32 5.93
N GLY A 68 11.56 21.31 5.05
CA GLY A 68 12.46 21.37 3.89
C GLY A 68 12.11 20.39 2.78
N TYR A 69 10.95 19.70 2.85
CA TYR A 69 10.54 18.72 1.84
C TYR A 69 10.01 19.40 0.56
N THR A 70 10.41 18.88 -0.60
CA THR A 70 9.87 19.28 -1.90
C THR A 70 9.21 18.10 -2.63
N ASP A 71 8.07 18.36 -3.27
CA ASP A 71 7.33 17.37 -4.08
C ASP A 71 8.10 16.92 -5.33
N MET A 72 8.98 17.77 -5.84
CA MET A 72 9.91 17.47 -6.91
C MET A 72 11.34 17.66 -6.39
N PRO A 73 12.20 16.61 -6.39
CA PRO A 73 13.62 16.81 -6.15
C PRO A 73 14.23 17.70 -7.22
N SER A 74 15.24 18.48 -6.86
CA SER A 74 16.03 19.25 -7.84
C SER A 74 16.83 18.36 -8.80
N ASP A 75 17.10 17.11 -8.43
CA ASP A 75 17.83 16.12 -9.25
C ASP A 75 16.90 15.21 -10.06
N HIS A 76 15.59 15.46 -10.05
CA HIS A 76 14.66 14.70 -10.88
C HIS A 76 14.94 14.97 -12.36
N LYS A 77 15.33 13.91 -13.07
CA LYS A 77 15.50 13.92 -14.52
C LYS A 77 14.37 13.10 -15.12
N PRO A 78 13.40 13.74 -15.79
CA PRO A 78 12.42 13.04 -16.58
C PRO A 78 13.14 12.13 -17.59
N VAL A 79 12.75 10.86 -17.65
CA VAL A 79 13.17 9.96 -18.72
C VAL A 79 11.96 9.59 -19.56
N ASP A 80 12.21 9.37 -20.84
CA ASP A 80 11.20 8.75 -21.70
C ASP A 80 10.99 7.30 -21.25
N SER A 81 9.74 6.86 -21.31
CA SER A 81 9.34 5.47 -21.07
C SER A 81 8.69 4.91 -22.32
N TYR A 82 8.45 3.60 -22.34
CA TYR A 82 7.77 2.94 -23.45
C TYR A 82 6.46 3.66 -23.83
N GLU A 83 6.29 3.92 -25.13
CA GLU A 83 5.11 4.58 -25.67
C GLU A 83 4.02 3.56 -25.98
N PHE A 84 3.01 3.48 -25.12
CA PHE A 84 1.87 2.60 -25.35
C PHE A 84 0.88 3.25 -26.33
N ASN A 85 0.45 2.47 -27.32
CA ASN A 85 -0.69 2.82 -28.15
C ASN A 85 -1.99 2.30 -27.50
N PHE A 86 -2.80 3.20 -26.97
CA PHE A 86 -4.10 2.87 -26.38
C PHE A 86 -5.24 3.11 -27.36
N MET A 87 -6.11 2.11 -27.53
CA MET A 87 -7.30 2.27 -28.37
C MET A 87 -8.17 3.43 -27.88
N GLN A 88 -8.64 4.26 -28.82
CA GLN A 88 -9.52 5.38 -28.56
C GLN A 88 -10.87 5.16 -29.25
N PHE A 89 -11.95 5.55 -28.58
CA PHE A 89 -13.30 5.39 -29.10
C PHE A 89 -14.00 6.76 -29.21
N PRO A 90 -14.26 7.26 -30.43
CA PRO A 90 -14.97 8.52 -30.63
C PRO A 90 -16.35 8.56 -29.94
N ALA A 91 -16.93 9.74 -29.72
CA ALA A 91 -18.28 9.84 -29.15
C ALA A 91 -19.32 9.18 -30.07
N SER A 92 -20.17 8.32 -29.51
CA SER A 92 -21.28 7.65 -30.20
C SER A 92 -22.20 6.99 -29.18
N ASP A 93 -23.49 6.93 -29.49
CA ASP A 93 -24.51 6.24 -28.68
C ASP A 93 -24.43 4.71 -28.82
N GLU A 94 -23.79 4.20 -29.88
CA GLU A 94 -23.63 2.77 -30.09
C GLU A 94 -22.52 2.20 -29.18
N ALA A 95 -22.68 0.95 -28.76
CA ALA A 95 -21.64 0.26 -28.00
C ALA A 95 -20.45 -0.10 -28.91
N VAL A 96 -19.24 0.00 -28.37
CA VAL A 96 -18.04 -0.52 -29.02
C VAL A 96 -18.03 -2.03 -28.91
N SER A 97 -17.90 -2.75 -30.03
CA SER A 97 -17.77 -4.21 -30.04
C SER A 97 -16.38 -4.60 -30.53
N LEU A 98 -15.65 -5.36 -29.72
CA LEU A 98 -14.30 -5.87 -30.03
C LEU A 98 -14.27 -7.39 -29.92
N GLU A 99 -13.35 -8.03 -30.64
CA GLU A 99 -13.12 -9.48 -30.57
C GLU A 99 -11.64 -9.78 -30.43
N THR A 100 -11.29 -10.69 -29.52
CA THR A 100 -9.91 -11.10 -29.27
C THR A 100 -9.85 -12.58 -28.88
N ASP A 101 -8.66 -13.17 -28.83
CA ASP A 101 -8.54 -14.55 -28.32
C ASP A 101 -8.56 -14.55 -26.79
N VAL A 102 -7.84 -13.62 -26.17
CA VAL A 102 -7.76 -13.49 -24.71
C VAL A 102 -7.92 -12.03 -24.29
N VAL A 103 -8.88 -11.76 -23.40
CA VAL A 103 -8.98 -10.49 -22.70
C VAL A 103 -8.46 -10.62 -21.27
N ILE A 104 -7.56 -9.71 -20.88
CA ILE A 104 -6.96 -9.65 -19.55
C ILE A 104 -7.45 -8.38 -18.87
N VAL A 105 -8.20 -8.54 -17.79
CA VAL A 105 -8.79 -7.43 -17.03
C VAL A 105 -7.86 -7.07 -15.87
N GLY A 106 -7.18 -5.94 -15.98
CA GLY A 106 -6.20 -5.42 -15.03
C GLY A 106 -4.76 -5.57 -15.54
N SER A 107 -4.04 -4.45 -15.60
CA SER A 107 -2.65 -4.36 -16.07
C SER A 107 -1.60 -4.58 -14.97
N GLY A 108 -2.02 -5.05 -13.79
CA GLY A 108 -1.15 -5.26 -12.63
C GLY A 108 -0.16 -6.43 -12.79
N CYS A 109 0.59 -6.76 -11.72
CA CYS A 109 1.64 -7.79 -11.71
C CYS A 109 1.21 -9.13 -12.31
N GLY A 110 0.02 -9.62 -11.98
CA GLY A 110 -0.49 -10.88 -12.53
C GLY A 110 -0.86 -10.78 -14.01
N GLY A 111 -1.61 -9.73 -14.38
CA GLY A 111 -2.11 -9.54 -15.74
C GLY A 111 -0.99 -9.30 -16.75
N ALA A 112 -0.01 -8.47 -16.40
CA ALA A 112 1.09 -8.11 -17.29
C ALA A 112 2.00 -9.30 -17.66
N VAL A 113 2.33 -10.16 -16.68
CA VAL A 113 3.15 -11.36 -16.93
C VAL A 113 2.42 -12.31 -17.88
N VAL A 114 1.11 -12.50 -17.66
CA VAL A 114 0.27 -13.36 -18.51
C VAL A 114 0.13 -12.76 -19.91
N ALA A 115 -0.08 -11.44 -20.03
CA ALA A 115 -0.19 -10.76 -21.31
C ALA A 115 1.05 -10.99 -22.18
N LYS A 116 2.24 -10.79 -21.59
CA LYS A 116 3.52 -11.00 -22.26
C LYS A 116 3.65 -12.41 -22.82
N HIS A 117 3.43 -13.42 -21.98
CA HIS A 117 3.59 -14.81 -22.40
C HIS A 117 2.56 -15.27 -23.43
N LEU A 118 1.31 -14.82 -23.35
CA LEU A 118 0.28 -15.18 -24.32
C LEU A 118 0.47 -14.46 -25.66
N ALA A 119 0.92 -13.21 -25.65
CA ALA A 119 1.24 -12.45 -26.86
C ALA A 119 2.44 -13.07 -27.58
N GLU A 120 3.53 -13.39 -26.87
CA GLU A 120 4.68 -14.10 -27.45
C GLU A 120 4.35 -15.49 -27.99
N ALA A 121 3.30 -16.13 -27.46
CA ALA A 121 2.79 -17.39 -27.98
C ALA A 121 1.91 -17.21 -29.25
N GLY A 122 1.73 -15.98 -29.73
CA GLY A 122 1.00 -15.66 -30.96
C GLY A 122 -0.52 -15.53 -30.78
N HIS A 123 -1.02 -15.41 -29.56
CA HIS A 123 -2.44 -15.14 -29.33
C HIS A 123 -2.76 -13.64 -29.51
N ARG A 124 -3.95 -13.32 -30.03
CA ARG A 124 -4.47 -11.95 -29.96
C ARG A 124 -4.86 -11.67 -28.51
N VAL A 125 -4.13 -10.77 -27.87
CA VAL A 125 -4.29 -10.41 -26.46
C VAL A 125 -4.74 -8.97 -26.36
N LEU A 126 -5.81 -8.73 -25.61
CA LEU A 126 -6.26 -7.40 -25.24
C LEU A 126 -6.12 -7.19 -23.73
N VAL A 127 -5.30 -6.23 -23.32
CA VAL A 127 -5.12 -5.83 -21.91
C VAL A 127 -5.97 -4.60 -21.64
N VAL A 128 -6.83 -4.66 -20.63
CA VAL A 128 -7.71 -3.56 -20.27
C VAL A 128 -7.51 -3.14 -18.81
N ASP A 129 -7.49 -1.84 -18.54
CA ASP A 129 -7.40 -1.30 -17.19
C ASP A 129 -8.37 -0.13 -17.01
N LYS A 130 -8.99 -0.02 -15.82
CA LYS A 130 -9.87 1.10 -15.47
C LYS A 130 -9.12 2.42 -15.31
N SER A 131 -7.83 2.33 -15.07
CA SER A 131 -6.95 3.45 -14.76
C SER A 131 -6.20 3.91 -16.01
N TYR A 132 -5.39 4.95 -15.86
CA TYR A 132 -4.63 5.54 -16.96
C TYR A 132 -3.11 5.36 -16.76
N HIS A 133 -2.39 5.38 -17.88
CA HIS A 133 -0.94 5.40 -17.92
C HIS A 133 -0.40 6.82 -17.76
N PHE A 134 0.63 6.94 -16.93
CA PHE A 134 1.43 8.15 -16.81
C PHE A 134 2.85 7.77 -17.18
N PRO A 135 3.39 8.30 -18.30
CA PRO A 135 4.79 8.13 -18.66
C PRO A 135 5.71 8.59 -17.53
N ALA A 136 6.93 8.04 -17.47
CA ALA A 136 7.88 8.36 -16.40
C ALA A 136 8.14 9.87 -16.27
N ALA A 137 8.22 10.58 -17.40
CA ALA A 137 8.38 12.04 -17.46
C ALA A 137 7.15 12.85 -17.00
N GLN A 138 5.96 12.24 -16.96
CA GLN A 138 4.69 12.90 -16.67
C GLN A 138 4.02 12.36 -15.40
N LEU A 139 4.77 11.64 -14.55
CA LEU A 139 4.24 11.12 -13.30
C LEU A 139 3.74 12.27 -12.40
N PRO A 140 2.55 12.15 -11.80
CA PRO A 140 2.03 13.13 -10.85
C PRO A 140 2.73 12.98 -9.49
N LEU A 141 3.98 13.44 -9.42
CA LEU A 141 4.86 13.23 -8.27
C LEU A 141 4.54 14.14 -7.05
N ALA A 142 3.66 15.13 -7.21
CA ALA A 142 3.04 15.82 -6.08
C ALA A 142 2.14 14.84 -5.31
N GLN A 143 2.22 14.83 -3.97
CA GLN A 143 1.60 13.77 -3.18
C GLN A 143 0.08 13.69 -3.34
N ASP A 144 -0.60 14.84 -3.36
CA ASP A 144 -2.04 14.92 -3.56
C ASP A 144 -2.47 14.37 -4.92
N MET A 145 -1.78 14.77 -5.98
CA MET A 145 -2.02 14.30 -7.34
C MET A 145 -1.69 12.81 -7.50
N GLY A 146 -0.55 12.37 -6.98
CA GLY A 146 -0.16 10.95 -7.01
C GLY A 146 -1.14 10.07 -6.23
N CYS A 147 -1.62 10.52 -5.06
CA CYS A 147 -2.70 9.84 -4.36
C CYS A 147 -3.97 9.75 -5.20
N GLN A 148 -4.39 10.84 -5.84
CA GLN A 148 -5.62 10.88 -6.64
C GLN A 148 -5.56 9.97 -7.86
N TYR A 149 -4.44 9.94 -8.57
CA TYR A 149 -4.33 9.27 -9.88
C TYR A 149 -3.69 7.89 -9.85
N LEU A 150 -2.92 7.55 -8.82
CA LEU A 150 -2.16 6.30 -8.77
C LEU A 150 -2.70 5.29 -7.77
N TYR A 151 -3.61 5.70 -6.86
CA TYR A 151 -4.11 4.88 -5.78
C TYR A 151 -5.63 4.74 -5.82
N GLU A 152 -6.09 3.53 -5.53
CA GLU A 152 -7.50 3.27 -5.23
C GLU A 152 -7.97 4.14 -4.06
N GLY A 153 -9.15 4.74 -4.18
CA GLY A 153 -9.72 5.59 -3.14
C GLY A 153 -8.93 6.88 -2.83
N GLY A 154 -7.97 7.29 -3.67
CA GLY A 154 -7.21 8.52 -3.43
C GLY A 154 -6.17 8.41 -2.32
N GLY A 155 -5.64 7.20 -2.09
CA GLY A 155 -4.60 6.91 -1.09
C GLY A 155 -4.94 5.70 -0.21
N PHE A 156 -5.15 5.94 1.09
CA PHE A 156 -5.46 4.89 2.05
C PHE A 156 -6.95 4.48 2.02
N LEU A 157 -7.20 3.18 1.99
CA LEU A 157 -8.50 2.55 2.20
C LEU A 157 -8.58 2.02 3.63
N GLY A 158 -9.63 2.39 4.38
CA GLY A 158 -9.85 1.86 5.72
C GLY A 158 -10.66 0.55 5.70
N SER A 159 -10.35 -0.37 6.62
CA SER A 159 -11.27 -1.45 6.97
C SER A 159 -12.52 -0.92 7.68
N ASP A 160 -13.62 -1.67 7.65
CA ASP A 160 -14.90 -1.25 8.25
C ASP A 160 -14.80 -1.00 9.77
N ASP A 161 -13.92 -1.73 10.46
CA ASP A 161 -13.63 -1.55 11.88
C ASP A 161 -12.55 -0.48 12.16
N SER A 162 -12.00 0.14 11.11
CA SER A 162 -10.92 1.13 11.17
C SER A 162 -9.62 0.63 11.83
N CYS A 163 -9.45 -0.70 11.95
CA CYS A 163 -8.25 -1.31 12.51
C CYS A 163 -7.10 -1.35 11.50
N LEU A 164 -7.40 -1.46 10.20
CA LEU A 164 -6.40 -1.51 9.13
C LEU A 164 -6.59 -0.37 8.13
N ASN A 165 -5.46 0.14 7.65
CA ASN A 165 -5.39 0.98 6.45
C ASN A 165 -4.64 0.20 5.37
N LEU A 166 -5.17 0.18 4.16
CA LEU A 166 -4.59 -0.48 3.01
C LEU A 166 -4.28 0.54 1.93
N VAL A 167 -3.33 0.20 1.05
CA VAL A 167 -3.07 0.93 -0.19
C VAL A 167 -3.14 -0.05 -1.34
N ALA A 168 -3.79 0.35 -2.43
CA ALA A 168 -3.87 -0.42 -3.67
C ALA A 168 -3.61 0.51 -4.85
N GLY A 169 -2.83 0.06 -5.82
CA GLY A 169 -2.57 0.84 -7.03
C GLY A 169 -3.77 0.85 -7.96
N SER A 170 -4.10 2.03 -8.48
CA SER A 170 -5.11 2.26 -9.52
C SER A 170 -4.50 3.15 -10.62
N CYS A 171 -3.50 2.62 -11.31
CA CYS A 171 -2.85 3.20 -12.49
C CYS A 171 -2.46 2.07 -13.44
N TRP A 172 -2.13 2.39 -14.70
CA TRP A 172 -1.56 1.40 -15.62
C TRP A 172 -0.29 0.77 -15.00
N GLY A 173 -0.25 -0.55 -14.93
CA GLY A 173 0.74 -1.33 -14.20
C GLY A 173 0.35 -1.69 -12.74
N GLY A 174 -0.73 -1.11 -12.21
CA GLY A 174 -1.26 -1.38 -10.89
C GLY A 174 -0.25 -1.21 -9.75
N GLY A 175 -0.32 -2.09 -8.74
CA GLY A 175 0.59 -2.06 -7.58
C GLY A 175 2.08 -2.18 -7.93
N GLY A 176 2.42 -2.78 -9.07
CA GLY A 176 3.81 -2.85 -9.55
C GLY A 176 4.40 -1.49 -9.87
N ASN A 177 3.56 -0.50 -10.21
CA ASN A 177 4.01 0.86 -10.51
C ASN A 177 4.26 1.68 -9.24
N ILE A 178 3.57 1.40 -8.12
CA ILE A 178 3.64 2.19 -6.88
C ILE A 178 4.27 1.46 -5.67
N ASN A 179 4.73 0.23 -5.82
CA ASN A 179 5.43 -0.48 -4.73
C ASN A 179 6.85 0.08 -4.48
N TRP A 180 7.52 -0.43 -3.46
CA TRP A 180 8.84 0.07 -3.01
C TRP A 180 10.01 -0.84 -3.43
N SER A 181 9.89 -1.48 -4.59
CA SER A 181 10.91 -2.30 -5.28
C SER A 181 11.37 -3.60 -4.60
N VAL A 182 11.13 -3.78 -3.31
CA VAL A 182 11.53 -5.00 -2.57
C VAL A 182 10.91 -6.25 -3.22
N SER A 183 11.77 -7.19 -3.58
CA SER A 183 11.40 -8.39 -4.33
C SER A 183 11.96 -9.64 -3.65
N LEU A 184 11.18 -10.19 -2.72
CA LEU A 184 11.52 -11.40 -1.98
C LEU A 184 10.87 -12.63 -2.63
N GLN A 185 11.64 -13.70 -2.80
CA GLN A 185 11.07 -14.99 -3.21
C GLN A 185 10.16 -15.55 -2.10
N THR A 186 9.14 -16.33 -2.51
CA THR A 186 8.20 -16.95 -1.57
C THR A 186 8.93 -17.96 -0.67
N GLN A 187 8.85 -17.75 0.65
CA GLN A 187 9.59 -18.54 1.62
C GLN A 187 9.14 -20.01 1.68
N GLY A 188 10.08 -20.92 1.95
CA GLY A 188 9.86 -22.37 1.95
C GLY A 188 8.75 -22.85 2.89
N PHE A 189 8.58 -22.22 4.06
CA PHE A 189 7.51 -22.57 4.99
C PHE A 189 6.11 -22.19 4.46
N VAL A 190 5.99 -21.07 3.72
CA VAL A 190 4.74 -20.65 3.07
C VAL A 190 4.37 -21.65 1.97
N ARG A 191 5.35 -21.99 1.13
CA ARG A 191 5.20 -22.98 0.06
C ARG A 191 4.77 -24.35 0.61
N SER A 192 5.41 -24.79 1.69
CA SER A 192 5.08 -26.04 2.38
C SER A 192 3.66 -26.02 2.97
N GLU A 193 3.23 -24.89 3.52
CA GLU A 193 1.86 -24.73 4.03
C GLU A 193 0.83 -24.87 2.90
N TRP A 194 1.05 -24.21 1.75
CA TRP A 194 0.14 -24.31 0.60
C TRP A 194 0.11 -25.73 0.02
N ALA A 195 1.26 -26.40 -0.08
CA ALA A 195 1.32 -27.78 -0.53
C ALA A 195 0.53 -28.73 0.39
N LYS A 196 0.65 -28.58 1.71
CA LYS A 196 -0.16 -29.33 2.70
C LYS A 196 -1.65 -29.07 2.59
N LYS A 197 -2.06 -27.93 2.05
CA LYS A 197 -3.46 -27.57 1.75
C LYS A 197 -3.96 -28.09 0.39
N GLY A 198 -3.20 -28.99 -0.25
CA GLY A 198 -3.61 -29.62 -1.51
C GLY A 198 -3.08 -28.93 -2.77
N LEU A 199 -2.06 -28.06 -2.65
CA LEU A 199 -1.47 -27.34 -3.79
C LEU A 199 0.01 -27.74 -3.99
N PRO A 200 0.29 -29.00 -4.38
CA PRO A 200 1.66 -29.55 -4.41
C PRO A 200 2.60 -28.83 -5.39
N PHE A 201 2.03 -28.11 -6.37
CA PHE A 201 2.79 -27.27 -7.31
C PHE A 201 3.74 -26.32 -6.59
N PHE A 202 3.36 -25.73 -5.45
CA PHE A 202 4.17 -24.73 -4.76
C PHE A 202 5.47 -25.28 -4.17
N THR A 203 5.59 -26.59 -3.94
CA THR A 203 6.85 -27.24 -3.52
C THR A 203 7.62 -27.86 -4.68
N SER A 204 7.12 -27.77 -5.91
CA SER A 204 7.78 -28.33 -7.08
C SER A 204 8.99 -27.51 -7.56
N ALA A 205 9.87 -28.14 -8.33
CA ALA A 205 10.94 -27.48 -9.06
C ALA A 205 10.41 -26.51 -10.14
N GLN A 206 9.23 -26.79 -10.70
CA GLN A 206 8.58 -25.93 -11.69
C GLN A 206 8.22 -24.56 -11.08
N PHE A 207 7.65 -24.54 -9.86
CA PHE A 207 7.38 -23.28 -9.18
C PHE A 207 8.65 -22.51 -8.82
N GLN A 208 9.73 -23.21 -8.42
CA GLN A 208 11.03 -22.57 -8.22
C GLN A 208 11.53 -21.91 -9.51
N SER A 209 11.45 -22.62 -10.64
CA SER A 209 11.83 -22.09 -11.95
C SER A 209 11.01 -20.85 -12.33
N CYS A 210 9.71 -20.79 -11.95
CA CYS A 210 8.91 -19.58 -12.13
C CYS A 210 9.41 -18.40 -11.29
N LEU A 211 9.77 -18.64 -10.01
CA LEU A 211 10.32 -17.59 -9.14
C LEU A 211 11.64 -17.05 -9.68
N ASP A 212 12.54 -17.94 -10.09
CA ASP A 212 13.85 -17.59 -10.64
C ASP A 212 13.69 -16.81 -11.95
N LYS A 213 12.82 -17.28 -12.86
CA LYS A 213 12.54 -16.59 -14.12
C LYS A 213 12.03 -15.17 -13.92
N VAL A 214 11.11 -14.95 -12.97
CA VAL A 214 10.59 -13.60 -12.67
C VAL A 214 11.69 -12.73 -12.07
N SER A 215 12.49 -13.27 -11.14
CA SER A 215 13.63 -12.57 -10.56
C SER A 215 14.65 -12.15 -11.62
N ASP A 216 14.97 -13.03 -12.56
CA ASP A 216 15.92 -12.78 -13.65
C ASP A 216 15.43 -11.68 -14.59
N VAL A 217 14.18 -11.79 -15.07
CA VAL A 217 13.57 -10.78 -15.98
C VAL A 217 13.53 -9.40 -15.33
N MET A 218 13.28 -9.35 -14.02
CA MET A 218 13.19 -8.10 -13.27
C MET A 218 14.55 -7.60 -12.75
N GLY A 219 15.63 -8.37 -12.97
CA GLY A 219 16.98 -8.10 -12.46
C GLY A 219 17.00 -7.88 -10.95
N VAL A 220 16.39 -8.79 -10.21
CA VAL A 220 16.29 -8.70 -8.75
C VAL A 220 17.66 -8.92 -8.11
N SER A 221 18.22 -7.91 -7.44
CA SER A 221 19.51 -8.02 -6.76
C SER A 221 19.59 -7.14 -5.51
N SER A 222 20.47 -7.51 -4.58
CA SER A 222 20.87 -6.70 -3.42
C SER A 222 22.25 -6.05 -3.57
N ASP A 223 22.99 -6.34 -4.65
CA ASP A 223 24.41 -5.99 -4.77
C ASP A 223 24.65 -4.50 -4.99
N HIS A 224 23.68 -3.81 -5.59
CA HIS A 224 23.73 -2.39 -5.92
C HIS A 224 22.92 -1.53 -4.95
N VAL A 225 22.63 -2.06 -3.77
CA VAL A 225 21.77 -1.40 -2.80
C VAL A 225 22.57 -0.40 -1.97
N ARG A 226 22.20 0.89 -2.08
CA ARG A 226 22.70 1.95 -1.22
C ARG A 226 21.79 2.15 -0.01
N HIS A 227 22.36 2.07 1.19
CA HIS A 227 21.60 2.34 2.43
C HIS A 227 21.63 3.83 2.80
N ASN A 228 20.48 4.38 3.19
CA ASN A 228 20.39 5.65 3.91
C ASN A 228 20.56 5.44 5.43
N HIS A 229 20.51 6.51 6.23
CA HIS A 229 20.72 6.46 7.68
C HIS A 229 19.84 5.40 8.36
N ARG A 230 18.53 5.45 8.13
CA ARG A 230 17.56 4.54 8.76
C ARG A 230 17.81 3.08 8.38
N ASN A 231 18.11 2.80 7.12
CA ASN A 231 18.42 1.43 6.69
C ASN A 231 19.70 0.92 7.36
N ARG A 232 20.73 1.76 7.52
CA ARG A 232 21.92 1.39 8.31
C ARG A 232 21.61 1.15 9.78
N VAL A 233 20.76 1.98 10.39
CA VAL A 233 20.32 1.77 11.78
C VAL A 233 19.73 0.37 11.95
N MET A 234 18.95 -0.12 10.97
CA MET A 234 18.42 -1.48 11.01
C MET A 234 19.53 -2.55 10.99
N LEU A 235 20.51 -2.42 10.09
CA LEU A 235 21.59 -3.39 9.97
C LEU A 235 22.51 -3.38 11.21
N ASP A 236 22.92 -2.19 11.65
CA ASP A 236 23.85 -2.03 12.77
C ASP A 236 23.19 -2.36 14.11
N GLY A 237 21.92 -2.00 14.28
CA GLY A 237 21.16 -2.35 15.47
C GLY A 237 20.89 -3.85 15.56
N ALA A 238 20.56 -4.51 14.44
CA ALA A 238 20.42 -5.96 14.39
C ALA A 238 21.74 -6.66 14.76
N ARG A 239 22.87 -6.22 14.18
CA ARG A 239 24.21 -6.73 14.49
C ARG A 239 24.53 -6.64 15.98
N LYS A 240 24.26 -5.49 16.61
CA LYS A 240 24.50 -5.26 18.05
C LYS A 240 23.62 -6.13 18.96
N LEU A 241 22.45 -6.54 18.48
CA LEU A 241 21.48 -7.34 19.24
C LEU A 241 21.58 -8.84 18.92
N GLY A 242 22.47 -9.25 18.01
CA GLY A 242 22.60 -10.62 17.55
C GLY A 242 21.41 -11.08 16.70
N TRP A 243 20.76 -10.17 15.98
CA TRP A 243 19.63 -10.47 15.10
C TRP A 243 20.07 -10.58 13.65
N HIS A 244 19.43 -11.48 12.91
CA HIS A 244 19.64 -11.61 11.48
C HIS A 244 18.97 -10.46 10.71
N ALA A 245 19.77 -9.72 9.95
CA ALA A 245 19.33 -8.66 9.04
C ALA A 245 20.19 -8.65 7.79
N ALA A 246 19.61 -8.24 6.66
CA ALA A 246 20.26 -8.25 5.35
C ALA A 246 19.81 -7.07 4.49
N ALA A 247 20.55 -6.82 3.40
CA ALA A 247 20.12 -5.91 2.35
C ALA A 247 18.87 -6.47 1.65
N ALA A 248 17.93 -5.58 1.33
CA ALA A 248 16.69 -5.94 0.64
C ALA A 248 16.95 -6.07 -0.86
N PRO A 249 16.68 -7.23 -1.49
CA PRO A 249 16.78 -7.36 -2.94
C PRO A 249 15.70 -6.51 -3.64
N GLN A 250 16.07 -5.82 -4.72
CA GLN A 250 15.20 -4.88 -5.43
C GLN A 250 15.12 -5.21 -6.93
N ASN A 251 13.96 -4.98 -7.54
CA ASN A 251 13.71 -5.18 -8.98
C ASN A 251 14.17 -3.99 -9.83
N THR A 252 15.47 -3.72 -9.86
CA THR A 252 16.03 -2.52 -10.51
C THR A 252 16.76 -2.84 -11.81
N GLY A 253 16.62 -4.07 -12.34
CA GLY A 253 17.38 -4.49 -13.52
C GLY A 253 18.88 -4.65 -13.24
N GLY A 254 19.27 -4.91 -11.99
CA GLY A 254 20.67 -5.04 -11.60
C GLY A 254 21.43 -3.72 -11.51
N THR A 255 20.76 -2.58 -11.34
CA THR A 255 21.43 -1.26 -11.16
C THR A 255 21.05 -0.62 -9.82
N GLU A 256 21.82 0.39 -9.40
CA GLU A 256 21.46 1.20 -8.23
C GLU A 256 20.19 2.00 -8.53
N HIS A 257 19.23 1.98 -7.59
CA HIS A 257 18.03 2.82 -7.64
C HIS A 257 17.82 3.54 -6.31
N TYR A 258 17.91 4.87 -6.33
CA TYR A 258 17.97 5.68 -5.11
C TYR A 258 17.06 6.93 -5.20
N CYS A 259 15.77 6.74 -5.52
CA CYS A 259 14.84 7.86 -5.75
C CYS A 259 13.90 8.21 -4.58
N GLY A 260 13.78 7.34 -3.56
CA GLY A 260 12.99 7.57 -2.33
C GLY A 260 11.49 7.84 -2.49
N ARG A 261 10.97 7.77 -3.72
CA ARG A 261 9.60 8.17 -4.09
C ARG A 261 8.90 7.10 -4.91
N CYS A 262 9.39 5.86 -4.86
CA CYS A 262 8.82 4.73 -5.61
C CYS A 262 7.32 4.52 -5.34
N HIS A 263 6.80 5.06 -4.22
CA HIS A 263 5.37 5.07 -3.90
C HIS A 263 4.52 5.95 -4.84
N LEU A 264 5.10 6.90 -5.57
CA LEU A 264 4.40 7.74 -6.55
C LEU A 264 4.77 7.37 -8.00
N GLY A 265 5.28 6.17 -8.21
CA GLY A 265 5.86 5.78 -9.50
C GLY A 265 7.38 5.93 -9.52
N CYS A 266 7.99 5.53 -10.63
CA CYS A 266 9.43 5.62 -10.83
C CYS A 266 9.73 6.51 -12.05
N GLY A 267 10.07 7.77 -11.79
CA GLY A 267 10.36 8.74 -12.84
C GLY A 267 11.67 8.51 -13.60
N SER A 268 12.54 7.61 -13.11
CA SER A 268 13.74 7.17 -13.83
C SER A 268 13.55 5.87 -14.61
N ALA A 269 12.39 5.22 -14.50
CA ALA A 269 12.11 3.92 -15.11
C ALA A 269 13.14 2.79 -14.80
N ASP A 270 13.98 2.94 -13.76
CA ASP A 270 14.91 1.88 -13.34
C ASP A 270 14.17 0.75 -12.61
N LYS A 271 13.17 1.11 -11.80
CA LYS A 271 12.31 0.14 -11.12
C LYS A 271 11.52 -0.63 -12.18
N LYS A 272 11.78 -1.92 -12.29
CA LYS A 272 11.14 -2.85 -13.24
C LYS A 272 9.74 -3.23 -12.77
N GLY A 273 8.88 -2.22 -12.55
CA GLY A 273 7.44 -2.40 -12.43
C GLY A 273 6.85 -2.90 -13.75
N THR A 274 5.60 -3.34 -13.76
CA THR A 274 4.95 -3.94 -14.94
C THR A 274 4.88 -3.02 -16.15
N ALA A 275 4.63 -1.72 -15.94
CA ALA A 275 4.61 -0.71 -17.00
C ALA A 275 5.99 -0.47 -17.64
N VAL A 276 7.08 -0.88 -16.98
CA VAL A 276 8.46 -0.74 -17.46
C VAL A 276 9.03 -2.06 -17.99
N SER A 277 8.47 -3.20 -17.61
CA SER A 277 9.02 -4.53 -17.90
C SER A 277 8.08 -5.38 -18.76
N TRP A 278 7.03 -5.92 -18.16
CA TRP A 278 6.18 -6.93 -18.78
C TRP A 278 5.20 -6.38 -19.82
N LEU A 279 4.60 -5.20 -19.57
CA LEU A 279 3.62 -4.60 -20.50
C LEU A 279 4.28 -4.10 -21.80
N PRO A 280 5.46 -3.45 -21.78
CA PRO A 280 6.20 -3.14 -23.00
C PRO A 280 6.46 -4.38 -23.86
N ALA A 281 7.01 -5.45 -23.25
CA ALA A 281 7.27 -6.69 -23.97
C ALA A 281 5.99 -7.36 -24.51
N ALA A 282 4.86 -7.24 -23.82
CA ALA A 282 3.57 -7.71 -24.32
C ALA A 282 3.12 -6.90 -25.55
N ALA A 283 3.23 -5.58 -25.51
CA ALA A 283 2.86 -4.69 -26.61
C ALA A 283 3.76 -4.89 -27.84
N GLU A 284 5.07 -5.06 -27.64
CA GLU A 284 6.03 -5.41 -28.69
C GLU A 284 5.71 -6.76 -29.34
N ALA A 285 5.18 -7.71 -28.57
CA ALA A 285 4.70 -9.00 -29.07
C ALA A 285 3.28 -8.93 -29.71
N GLY A 286 2.69 -7.73 -29.83
CA GLY A 286 1.42 -7.52 -30.50
C GLY A 286 0.19 -7.49 -29.60
N ALA A 287 0.35 -7.43 -28.27
CA ALA A 287 -0.78 -7.20 -27.37
C ALA A 287 -1.33 -5.78 -27.54
N GLU A 288 -2.65 -5.67 -27.65
CA GLU A 288 -3.36 -4.40 -27.72
C GLU A 288 -3.79 -3.94 -26.31
N CYS A 289 -3.91 -2.63 -26.11
CA CYS A 289 -4.12 -2.04 -24.80
C CYS A 289 -5.30 -1.04 -24.78
N ILE A 290 -6.09 -1.09 -23.71
CA ILE A 290 -7.13 -0.10 -23.40
C ILE A 290 -6.95 0.38 -21.97
N GLU A 291 -6.75 1.68 -21.79
CA GLU A 291 -6.82 2.34 -20.50
C GLU A 291 -8.17 3.04 -20.31
N GLY A 292 -8.53 3.36 -19.07
CA GLY A 292 -9.82 4.01 -18.76
C GLY A 292 -11.05 3.11 -18.94
N LEU A 293 -10.88 1.79 -19.10
CA LEU A 293 -11.98 0.82 -19.23
C LEU A 293 -12.25 0.10 -17.90
N GLU A 294 -13.29 0.53 -17.21
CA GLU A 294 -13.79 -0.18 -16.03
C GLU A 294 -14.68 -1.34 -16.46
N VAL A 295 -14.14 -2.56 -16.37
CA VAL A 295 -14.90 -3.80 -16.63
C VAL A 295 -15.82 -4.10 -15.44
N ASN A 296 -17.10 -4.21 -15.72
CA ASN A 296 -18.14 -4.43 -14.71
C ASN A 296 -18.37 -5.93 -14.48
N GLU A 297 -18.42 -6.71 -15.55
CA GLU A 297 -18.77 -8.13 -15.52
C GLU A 297 -18.15 -8.94 -16.67
N VAL A 298 -18.03 -10.23 -16.43
CA VAL A 298 -17.72 -11.28 -17.41
C VAL A 298 -19.03 -11.78 -18.01
N THR A 299 -19.11 -11.88 -19.33
CA THR A 299 -20.27 -12.45 -20.02
C THR A 299 -20.13 -13.96 -20.12
N PHE A 300 -21.27 -14.66 -20.10
CA PHE A 300 -21.31 -16.11 -20.20
C PHE A 300 -22.32 -16.58 -21.24
N ASP A 301 -21.99 -17.69 -21.88
CA ASP A 301 -22.92 -18.55 -22.60
C ASP A 301 -23.34 -19.71 -21.69
N THR A 302 -24.63 -20.04 -21.71
CA THR A 302 -25.25 -21.11 -20.92
C THR A 302 -26.05 -22.09 -21.78
N THR A 303 -25.98 -22.00 -23.10
CA THR A 303 -26.77 -22.80 -24.05
C THR A 303 -26.53 -24.31 -23.91
N ASP A 304 -25.28 -24.73 -23.73
CA ASP A 304 -24.90 -26.15 -23.58
C ASP A 304 -24.98 -26.67 -22.12
N GLY A 305 -25.68 -25.96 -21.23
CA GLY A 305 -25.80 -26.30 -19.80
C GLY A 305 -24.54 -26.03 -18.96
N ALA A 306 -23.35 -25.93 -19.57
CA ALA A 306 -22.13 -25.47 -18.93
C ALA A 306 -21.95 -23.95 -19.11
N LYS A 307 -21.80 -23.22 -18.00
CA LYS A 307 -21.54 -21.77 -18.01
C LYS A 307 -20.12 -21.49 -18.53
N LYS A 308 -20.00 -20.99 -19.75
CA LYS A 308 -18.73 -20.70 -20.43
C LYS A 308 -18.52 -19.20 -20.58
N ALA A 309 -17.38 -18.66 -20.14
CA ALA A 309 -17.07 -17.24 -20.32
C ALA A 309 -16.89 -16.91 -21.80
N THR A 310 -17.50 -15.81 -22.26
CA THR A 310 -17.50 -15.38 -23.67
C THR A 310 -16.92 -14.00 -23.89
N GLY A 311 -16.55 -13.28 -22.83
CA GLY A 311 -16.13 -11.90 -22.95
C GLY A 311 -16.31 -11.10 -21.67
N VAL A 312 -16.23 -9.79 -21.82
CA VAL A 312 -16.44 -8.82 -20.74
C VAL A 312 -17.22 -7.61 -21.25
N VAL A 313 -17.92 -6.95 -20.34
CA VAL A 313 -18.59 -5.68 -20.60
C VAL A 313 -18.12 -4.64 -19.58
N GLY A 314 -17.87 -3.43 -20.06
CA GLY A 314 -17.41 -2.34 -19.23
C GLY A 314 -17.76 -0.97 -19.78
N THR A 315 -17.37 0.04 -19.01
CA THR A 315 -17.51 1.45 -19.36
C THR A 315 -16.13 2.03 -19.58
N TRP A 316 -15.87 2.53 -20.78
CA TRP A 316 -14.65 3.25 -21.12
C TRP A 316 -14.86 4.74 -20.96
N VAL A 317 -13.89 5.42 -20.37
CA VAL A 317 -13.85 6.88 -20.22
C VAL A 317 -12.56 7.41 -20.84
N SER A 318 -12.69 8.33 -21.79
CA SER A 318 -11.56 8.91 -22.51
C SER A 318 -10.64 9.75 -21.59
N ARG A 319 -9.47 10.09 -22.12
CA ARG A 319 -8.70 11.26 -21.65
C ARG A 319 -9.44 12.55 -21.94
N ASP A 320 -9.03 13.64 -21.30
CA ASP A 320 -9.47 14.99 -21.64
C ASP A 320 -8.81 15.50 -22.94
N ALA A 321 -9.27 16.65 -23.45
CA ALA A 321 -8.78 17.22 -24.70
C ALA A 321 -7.28 17.57 -24.70
N THR A 322 -6.65 17.65 -23.52
CA THR A 322 -5.22 17.90 -23.37
C THR A 322 -4.39 16.61 -23.32
N GLY A 323 -5.02 15.43 -23.41
CA GLY A 323 -4.40 14.14 -23.15
C GLY A 323 -4.24 13.82 -21.66
N GLY A 324 -4.79 14.65 -20.78
CA GLY A 324 -4.81 14.47 -19.34
C GLY A 324 -6.03 13.68 -18.85
N VAL A 325 -6.19 13.64 -17.52
CA VAL A 325 -7.36 13.06 -16.83
C VAL A 325 -7.87 13.98 -15.73
N SER A 326 -7.60 15.28 -15.86
CA SER A 326 -7.95 16.28 -14.86
C SER A 326 -9.42 16.65 -14.88
N SER A 327 -10.04 16.66 -16.07
CA SER A 327 -11.46 16.98 -16.21
C SER A 327 -12.35 15.92 -15.55
N PRO A 328 -13.49 16.32 -14.96
CA PRO A 328 -14.49 15.39 -14.45
C PRO A 328 -14.89 14.36 -15.52
N SER A 329 -15.19 13.14 -15.10
CA SER A 329 -15.61 12.08 -16.05
C SER A 329 -16.89 12.44 -16.82
N SER A 330 -17.74 13.30 -16.26
CA SER A 330 -18.96 13.81 -16.92
C SER A 330 -18.69 14.71 -18.13
N GLU A 331 -17.48 15.28 -18.23
CA GLU A 331 -17.05 16.13 -19.35
C GLU A 331 -16.21 15.37 -20.38
N ARG A 332 -15.95 14.08 -20.13
CA ARG A 332 -15.13 13.22 -20.99
C ARG A 332 -16.00 12.21 -21.72
N THR A 333 -15.55 11.78 -22.90
CA THR A 333 -16.30 10.81 -23.70
C THR A 333 -16.40 9.49 -22.94
N THR A 334 -17.64 8.99 -22.82
CA THR A 334 -17.93 7.71 -22.19
C THR A 334 -18.54 6.77 -23.22
N ARG A 335 -18.06 5.52 -23.28
CA ARG A 335 -18.57 4.49 -24.20
C ARG A 335 -18.81 3.19 -23.45
N LYS A 336 -19.91 2.50 -23.76
CA LYS A 336 -20.08 1.09 -23.40
C LYS A 336 -19.19 0.26 -24.32
N VAL A 337 -18.39 -0.63 -23.75
CA VAL A 337 -17.50 -1.52 -24.49
C VAL A 337 -17.87 -2.97 -24.21
N VAL A 338 -18.05 -3.75 -25.26
CA VAL A 338 -18.33 -5.19 -25.24
C VAL A 338 -17.17 -5.89 -25.93
N ILE A 339 -16.42 -6.70 -25.20
CA ILE A 339 -15.27 -7.44 -25.73
C ILE A 339 -15.63 -8.91 -25.72
N LYS A 340 -15.77 -9.53 -26.89
CA LYS A 340 -15.88 -10.98 -27.01
C LYS A 340 -14.50 -11.60 -26.99
N ALA A 341 -14.33 -12.66 -26.20
CA ALA A 341 -13.06 -13.36 -26.08
C ALA A 341 -13.26 -14.86 -25.86
N LYS A 342 -12.33 -15.66 -26.40
CA LYS A 342 -12.33 -17.12 -26.17
C LYS A 342 -11.93 -17.46 -24.73
N LYS A 343 -11.13 -16.60 -24.09
CA LYS A 343 -10.70 -16.70 -22.69
C LYS A 343 -10.74 -15.32 -22.03
N VAL A 344 -11.14 -15.31 -20.76
CA VAL A 344 -11.17 -14.13 -19.91
C VAL A 344 -10.26 -14.38 -18.71
N ILE A 345 -9.33 -13.46 -18.45
CA ILE A 345 -8.42 -13.53 -17.31
C ILE A 345 -8.70 -12.32 -16.42
N VAL A 346 -9.23 -12.58 -15.23
CA VAL A 346 -9.52 -11.54 -14.22
C VAL A 346 -8.27 -11.34 -13.35
N ALA A 347 -7.62 -10.20 -13.50
CA ALA A 347 -6.37 -9.82 -12.82
C ALA A 347 -6.47 -8.44 -12.13
N CYS A 348 -7.67 -8.07 -11.66
CA CYS A 348 -7.97 -6.76 -11.07
C CYS A 348 -7.41 -6.55 -9.64
N GLY A 349 -6.53 -7.44 -9.15
CA GLY A 349 -6.03 -7.43 -7.78
C GLY A 349 -7.04 -7.95 -6.74
N SER A 350 -6.59 -8.09 -5.49
CA SER A 350 -7.34 -8.76 -4.42
C SER A 350 -8.63 -8.04 -4.00
N LEU A 351 -8.75 -6.75 -4.30
CA LEU A 351 -9.94 -5.95 -3.96
C LEU A 351 -11.00 -6.01 -5.06
N TRP A 352 -10.63 -5.82 -6.33
CA TRP A 352 -11.59 -5.70 -7.42
C TRP A 352 -11.94 -7.01 -8.12
N SER A 353 -11.01 -7.98 -8.18
CA SER A 353 -11.29 -9.28 -8.82
C SER A 353 -12.54 -9.96 -8.25
N PRO A 354 -12.73 -10.07 -6.91
CA PRO A 354 -13.95 -10.68 -6.39
C PRO A 354 -15.21 -9.90 -6.75
N LEU A 355 -15.15 -8.56 -6.83
CA LEU A 355 -16.30 -7.74 -7.19
C LEU A 355 -16.72 -7.97 -8.65
N VAL A 356 -15.77 -7.99 -9.59
CA VAL A 356 -16.05 -8.32 -10.99
C VAL A 356 -16.71 -9.71 -11.07
N LEU A 357 -16.17 -10.71 -10.37
CA LEU A 357 -16.73 -12.06 -10.37
C LEU A 357 -18.15 -12.13 -9.76
N LEU A 358 -18.40 -11.40 -8.67
CA LEU A 358 -19.74 -11.32 -8.06
C LEU A 358 -20.74 -10.63 -9.00
N ASN A 359 -20.34 -9.51 -9.59
CA ASN A 359 -21.17 -8.78 -10.56
C ASN A 359 -21.51 -9.63 -11.78
N SER A 360 -20.62 -10.56 -12.16
CA SER A 360 -20.84 -11.52 -13.24
C SER A 360 -21.82 -12.66 -12.89
N GLY A 361 -22.47 -12.61 -11.72
CA GLY A 361 -23.44 -13.62 -11.28
C GLY A 361 -22.83 -14.96 -10.87
N LEU A 362 -21.55 -15.00 -10.48
CA LEU A 362 -20.92 -16.20 -9.92
C LEU A 362 -21.25 -16.34 -8.44
N THR A 363 -21.63 -17.56 -8.02
CA THR A 363 -22.19 -17.84 -6.69
C THR A 363 -21.26 -18.65 -5.78
N ASN A 364 -20.01 -18.87 -6.18
CA ASN A 364 -19.06 -19.60 -5.34
C ASN A 364 -18.84 -18.85 -4.02
N ARG A 365 -19.15 -19.51 -2.90
CA ARG A 365 -19.07 -18.96 -1.53
C ARG A 365 -17.70 -18.41 -1.13
N HIS A 366 -16.64 -18.76 -1.86
CA HIS A 366 -15.27 -18.30 -1.60
C HIS A 366 -14.94 -16.99 -2.30
N ILE A 367 -15.76 -16.51 -3.25
CA ILE A 367 -15.54 -15.22 -3.90
C ILE A 367 -15.68 -14.11 -2.85
N GLY A 368 -14.66 -13.24 -2.79
CA GLY A 368 -14.56 -12.17 -1.79
C GLY A 368 -14.10 -12.64 -0.40
N GLN A 369 -14.03 -13.94 -0.14
CA GLN A 369 -13.52 -14.46 1.13
C GLN A 369 -12.01 -14.64 1.11
N ASN A 370 -11.43 -14.95 2.27
CA ASN A 370 -10.01 -15.31 2.41
C ASN A 370 -9.03 -14.18 2.04
N LEU A 371 -9.37 -12.92 2.34
CA LEU A 371 -8.44 -11.80 2.18
C LEU A 371 -7.37 -11.86 3.26
N TYR A 372 -6.13 -12.15 2.90
CA TYR A 372 -4.98 -12.01 3.79
C TYR A 372 -4.26 -10.70 3.51
N VAL A 373 -3.98 -9.95 4.56
CA VAL A 373 -3.23 -8.69 4.54
C VAL A 373 -2.15 -8.77 5.60
N HIS A 374 -1.04 -8.05 5.49
CA HIS A 374 -0.03 -8.02 6.55
C HIS A 374 -0.20 -6.77 7.41
N PRO A 375 -0.74 -6.86 8.65
CA PRO A 375 -0.81 -5.72 9.53
C PRO A 375 0.58 -5.14 9.80
N CYS A 376 0.68 -3.82 9.68
CA CYS A 376 1.91 -3.07 9.87
C CYS A 376 1.77 -2.16 11.08
N ASN A 377 2.61 -2.36 12.10
CA ASN A 377 2.78 -1.36 13.15
C ASN A 377 3.97 -0.48 12.83
N MET A 378 3.79 0.83 12.95
CA MET A 378 4.87 1.81 12.72
C MET A 378 5.51 2.22 14.04
N VAL A 379 6.84 2.25 14.07
CA VAL A 379 7.64 2.77 15.19
C VAL A 379 8.57 3.85 14.68
N GLY A 380 8.62 4.96 15.39
CA GLY A 380 9.44 6.12 15.03
C GLY A 380 10.41 6.51 16.14
N ALA A 381 11.56 7.03 15.76
CA ALA A 381 12.52 7.63 16.68
C ALA A 381 13.09 8.93 16.12
N TYR A 382 13.60 9.79 17.00
CA TYR A 382 14.29 11.03 16.64
C TYR A 382 15.77 10.94 17.03
N TRP A 383 16.64 11.36 16.12
CA TRP A 383 18.08 11.46 16.30
C TRP A 383 18.50 12.89 16.68
N LYS A 384 19.72 13.04 17.21
CA LYS A 384 20.26 14.38 17.50
C LYS A 384 20.75 15.03 16.22
N GLU A 385 21.42 14.24 15.40
CA GLU A 385 21.84 14.59 14.06
C GLU A 385 20.64 14.70 13.12
N GLU A 386 20.77 15.57 12.13
CA GLU A 386 19.82 15.66 11.03
C GLU A 386 20.02 14.47 10.08
N VAL A 387 18.95 13.75 9.75
CA VAL A 387 19.01 12.52 8.94
C VAL A 387 18.18 12.60 7.66
N THR A 388 17.35 13.65 7.51
CA THR A 388 16.49 13.94 6.34
C THR A 388 15.87 12.66 5.74
N PRO A 389 14.94 11.98 6.42
CA PRO A 389 14.66 10.56 6.15
C PRO A 389 14.09 10.23 4.77
N TRP A 390 13.55 11.21 4.03
CA TRP A 390 13.11 11.08 2.63
C TRP A 390 14.26 11.27 1.62
N GLU A 391 15.35 11.90 2.06
CA GLU A 391 16.59 12.12 1.33
C GLU A 391 17.70 11.19 1.85
N GLY A 392 18.70 11.00 1.01
CA GLY A 392 19.82 10.12 1.25
C GLY A 392 21.04 10.82 1.85
N LYS A 393 20.89 11.97 2.51
CA LYS A 393 22.04 12.76 3.01
C LYS A 393 22.92 11.91 3.94
N HIS A 394 24.16 11.66 3.51
CA HIS A 394 25.18 11.01 4.32
C HIS A 394 25.95 12.09 5.08
N ILE A 395 25.95 12.04 6.41
CA ILE A 395 26.74 12.97 7.26
C ILE A 395 28.23 12.57 7.38
N GLN A 396 28.69 11.51 6.72
CA GLN A 396 30.06 11.00 6.87
C GLN A 396 31.01 11.26 5.69
N THR A 397 30.94 12.44 5.08
CA THR A 397 32.05 12.93 4.24
C THR A 397 32.51 14.29 4.74
N PHE A 398 33.64 14.30 5.45
CA PHE A 398 34.50 15.49 5.51
C PHE A 398 34.95 15.77 4.08
N GLY A 399 34.41 16.83 3.48
CA GLY A 399 34.70 17.22 2.11
C GLY A 399 33.46 17.77 1.43
N SER A 400 33.60 18.96 0.84
CA SER A 400 32.59 19.74 0.12
C SER A 400 32.05 19.05 -1.14
N SER A 401 31.41 17.89 -0.98
CA SER A 401 30.77 17.15 -2.06
C SER A 401 29.30 17.55 -2.18
N LEU A 402 28.95 18.11 -3.34
CA LEU A 402 27.64 18.56 -3.84
C LEU A 402 26.47 17.53 -3.81
N LEU A 403 26.58 16.42 -3.08
CA LEU A 403 25.59 15.33 -3.03
C LEU A 403 24.48 15.54 -1.97
N ALA A 404 24.30 16.77 -1.49
CA ALA A 404 23.48 17.07 -0.31
C ALA A 404 21.96 16.86 -0.48
N ASN A 405 21.47 16.58 -1.70
CA ASN A 405 20.04 16.58 -2.04
C ASN A 405 19.56 15.33 -2.82
N GLN A 406 20.30 14.20 -2.81
CA GLN A 406 19.81 13.00 -3.48
C GLN A 406 18.70 12.33 -2.65
N SER A 407 17.63 11.88 -3.30
CA SER A 407 16.55 11.14 -2.65
C SER A 407 17.06 9.81 -2.07
N GLY A 408 16.43 9.24 -1.03
CA GLY A 408 16.96 8.06 -0.32
C GLY A 408 16.12 6.80 -0.49
N GLY A 409 16.73 5.63 -0.71
CA GLY A 409 15.99 4.35 -0.84
C GLY A 409 15.00 4.06 0.31
N ILE A 410 13.78 3.62 -0.03
CA ILE A 410 12.69 3.41 0.94
C ILE A 410 13.01 2.22 1.87
N ILE A 411 12.97 1.01 1.31
CA ILE A 411 13.38 -0.24 1.98
C ILE A 411 14.59 -0.79 1.24
N THR A 412 15.74 -0.70 1.87
CA THR A 412 17.01 -1.28 1.39
C THR A 412 17.58 -2.28 2.38
N SER A 413 16.93 -2.51 3.51
CA SER A 413 17.32 -3.48 4.52
C SER A 413 16.09 -4.08 5.18
N TYR A 414 16.21 -5.30 5.71
CA TYR A 414 15.18 -5.95 6.51
C TYR A 414 15.81 -6.81 7.61
N CYS A 415 15.05 -7.12 8.66
CA CYS A 415 15.44 -8.03 9.73
C CYS A 415 14.40 -9.15 9.89
N THR A 416 14.89 -10.39 9.85
CA THR A 416 14.06 -11.61 9.81
C THR A 416 14.00 -12.37 11.13
N ALA A 417 14.68 -11.85 12.17
CA ALA A 417 14.85 -12.55 13.44
C ALA A 417 13.53 -12.96 14.13
N PHE A 418 12.40 -12.36 13.72
CA PHE A 418 11.09 -12.61 14.28
C PHE A 418 10.09 -13.21 13.27
N GLU A 419 10.51 -13.68 12.09
CA GLU A 419 9.56 -14.13 11.06
C GLU A 419 8.85 -15.45 11.39
N ASN A 420 9.41 -16.22 12.32
CA ASN A 420 8.94 -17.55 12.69
C ASN A 420 8.74 -17.67 14.21
N LEU A 421 7.95 -16.78 14.81
CA LEU A 421 7.75 -16.71 16.26
C LEU A 421 7.00 -17.92 16.85
N ASP A 422 6.30 -18.67 16.01
CA ASP A 422 5.48 -19.81 16.39
C ASP A 422 6.02 -21.16 15.89
N ASN A 423 7.19 -21.17 15.26
CA ASN A 423 7.76 -22.34 14.58
C ASN A 423 6.90 -22.92 13.43
N ALA A 424 5.87 -22.20 12.98
CA ALA A 424 5.03 -22.58 11.84
C ALA A 424 5.06 -21.52 10.71
N GLY A 425 6.04 -20.63 10.75
CA GLY A 425 6.26 -19.59 9.74
C GLY A 425 5.39 -18.36 9.93
N HIS A 426 4.88 -18.10 11.14
CA HIS A 426 4.16 -16.87 11.45
C HIS A 426 4.94 -16.01 12.44
N GLY A 427 5.09 -14.75 12.08
CA GLY A 427 5.82 -13.78 12.86
C GLY A 427 5.89 -12.44 12.16
N VAL A 428 6.96 -11.70 12.42
CA VAL A 428 7.16 -10.32 12.03
C VAL A 428 8.48 -10.17 11.28
N LYS A 429 8.42 -9.47 10.14
CA LYS A 429 9.61 -8.93 9.49
C LYS A 429 9.73 -7.46 9.87
N LEU A 430 10.93 -7.02 10.24
CA LEU A 430 11.19 -5.61 10.53
C LEU A 430 11.78 -4.96 9.29
N GLU A 431 11.22 -3.82 8.89
CA GLU A 431 11.68 -3.08 7.72
C GLU A 431 11.65 -1.57 8.00
N PRO A 432 12.53 -0.78 7.36
CA PRO A 432 12.33 0.65 7.23
C PRO A 432 11.08 0.94 6.39
N THR A 433 10.50 2.14 6.48
CA THR A 433 9.26 2.47 5.73
C THR A 433 9.42 3.73 4.86
N CYS A 434 8.45 4.01 3.98
CA CYS A 434 8.41 5.26 3.24
C CYS A 434 8.52 6.45 4.21
N ALA A 435 9.48 7.33 3.97
CA ALA A 435 9.73 8.50 4.81
C ALA A 435 9.30 9.82 4.17
N VAL A 436 8.61 9.76 3.03
CA VAL A 436 7.94 10.95 2.51
C VAL A 436 7.00 11.46 3.60
N PRO A 437 7.14 12.74 4.02
CA PRO A 437 6.47 13.22 5.23
C PRO A 437 4.97 12.99 5.26
N TYR A 438 4.33 13.11 4.09
CA TYR A 438 2.92 12.84 3.91
C TYR A 438 2.49 11.46 4.38
N THR A 439 3.28 10.41 4.12
CA THR A 439 2.94 9.04 4.51
C THR A 439 3.06 8.83 6.01
N VAL A 440 4.07 9.43 6.63
CA VAL A 440 4.40 9.20 8.04
C VAL A 440 3.60 10.11 8.97
N LEU A 441 3.59 11.42 8.71
CA LEU A 441 2.98 12.41 9.60
C LEU A 441 1.45 12.27 9.64
N THR A 442 0.80 11.81 8.57
CA THR A 442 -0.63 11.45 8.58
C THR A 442 -0.92 10.22 9.43
N SER A 443 0.07 9.35 9.64
CA SER A 443 -0.05 8.12 10.41
C SER A 443 0.44 8.27 11.86
N MET A 444 1.01 9.43 12.22
CA MET A 444 1.45 9.70 13.59
C MET A 444 0.25 9.98 14.50
N PRO A 445 0.21 9.41 15.72
CA PRO A 445 -0.80 9.75 16.70
C PRO A 445 -0.86 11.26 16.95
N TRP A 446 -2.05 11.83 16.80
CA TRP A 446 -2.29 13.22 17.16
C TRP A 446 -2.49 13.32 18.67
N HIS A 447 -1.78 14.24 19.32
CA HIS A 447 -1.97 14.55 20.75
C HIS A 447 -2.49 15.98 20.98
N SER A 448 -1.98 16.93 20.18
CA SER A 448 -2.40 18.32 20.17
C SER A 448 -1.96 18.99 18.87
N GLY A 449 -2.49 20.18 18.60
CA GLY A 449 -2.01 21.03 17.51
C GLY A 449 -0.53 21.36 17.66
N LEU A 450 -0.07 21.66 18.88
CA LEU A 450 1.34 21.94 19.17
C LEU A 450 2.22 20.70 18.93
N SER A 451 1.81 19.52 19.44
CA SER A 451 2.57 18.27 19.24
C SER A 451 2.75 17.94 17.76
N SER A 452 1.73 18.19 16.95
CA SER A 452 1.78 17.94 15.50
C SER A 452 2.77 18.86 14.79
N LYS A 453 2.77 20.16 15.13
CA LYS A 453 3.73 21.14 14.60
C LYS A 453 5.17 20.82 15.03
N LEU A 454 5.37 20.42 16.28
CA LEU A 454 6.67 19.99 16.79
C LEU A 454 7.17 18.71 16.10
N ALA A 455 6.28 17.77 15.77
CA ALA A 455 6.63 16.58 15.00
C ALA A 455 7.09 16.94 13.59
N ALA A 456 6.40 17.86 12.92
CA ALA A 456 6.82 18.38 11.61
C ALA A 456 8.20 19.06 11.67
N LEU A 457 8.42 19.96 12.64
CA LEU A 457 9.71 20.62 12.86
C LEU A 457 10.86 19.62 13.08
N LYS A 458 10.62 18.55 13.83
CA LYS A 458 11.62 17.53 14.14
C LYS A 458 11.74 16.46 13.05
N TYR A 459 10.96 16.53 11.98
CA TYR A 459 10.85 15.44 11.02
C TYR A 459 12.16 15.17 10.26
N ARG A 460 13.02 16.19 10.08
CA ARG A 460 14.38 16.04 9.53
C ARG A 460 15.31 15.19 10.40
N HIS A 461 14.94 14.92 11.64
CA HIS A 461 15.67 14.07 12.58
C HIS A 461 14.99 12.72 12.79
N PHE A 462 13.90 12.44 12.09
CA PHE A 462 13.07 11.27 12.32
C PHE A 462 13.55 10.05 11.53
N GLY A 463 13.29 8.85 12.04
CA GLY A 463 13.41 7.60 11.30
C GLY A 463 12.28 6.66 11.68
N GLY A 464 11.50 6.23 10.69
CA GLY A 464 10.34 5.36 10.86
C GLY A 464 10.57 3.94 10.35
N PHE A 465 10.13 2.95 11.11
CA PHE A 465 10.23 1.53 10.82
C PHE A 465 8.86 0.87 10.96
N ILE A 466 8.69 -0.28 10.32
CA ILE A 466 7.50 -1.10 10.42
C ILE A 466 7.83 -2.50 10.93
N ALA A 467 6.89 -3.04 11.70
CA ALA A 467 6.76 -4.45 12.01
C ALA A 467 5.67 -5.02 11.09
N LEU A 468 6.10 -5.74 10.05
CA LEU A 468 5.24 -6.36 9.05
C LEU A 468 4.87 -7.78 9.50
N THR A 469 3.65 -7.99 9.96
CA THR A 469 3.22 -9.27 10.53
C THR A 469 2.53 -10.14 9.49
N ARG A 470 2.91 -11.43 9.42
CA ARG A 470 2.22 -12.42 8.60
C ARG A 470 0.89 -12.82 9.24
N GLU A 471 -0.21 -12.35 8.67
CA GLU A 471 -1.57 -12.63 9.16
C GLU A 471 -1.94 -14.11 9.07
N ARG A 472 -2.78 -14.53 10.02
CA ARG A 472 -3.36 -15.87 10.12
C ARG A 472 -4.85 -15.87 9.84
N ASP A 473 -5.53 -14.81 10.26
CA ASP A 473 -6.97 -14.72 10.27
C ASP A 473 -7.43 -13.93 9.04
N PRO A 474 -8.08 -14.58 8.05
CA PRO A 474 -8.48 -13.89 6.84
C PRO A 474 -9.63 -12.90 7.07
N GLY A 475 -9.58 -11.78 6.38
CA GLY A 475 -10.72 -10.89 6.14
C GLY A 475 -11.56 -11.32 4.92
N TYR A 476 -12.41 -10.41 4.47
CA TYR A 476 -13.18 -10.53 3.24
C TYR A 476 -13.41 -9.16 2.59
N VAL A 477 -13.69 -9.18 1.29
CA VAL A 477 -14.02 -8.03 0.45
C VAL A 477 -15.42 -8.22 -0.11
N TYR A 478 -16.21 -7.15 -0.14
CA TYR A 478 -17.56 -7.16 -0.69
C TYR A 478 -17.89 -5.81 -1.33
N PRO A 479 -18.85 -5.73 -2.27
CA PRO A 479 -19.24 -4.46 -2.86
C PRO A 479 -20.02 -3.59 -1.86
N ASP A 480 -19.70 -2.31 -1.81
CA ASP A 480 -20.51 -1.29 -1.14
C ASP A 480 -21.89 -1.21 -1.81
N SER A 481 -22.96 -1.30 -1.02
CA SER A 481 -24.32 -1.38 -1.57
C SER A 481 -24.78 -0.11 -2.30
N ARG A 482 -24.11 1.02 -2.09
CA ARG A 482 -24.45 2.31 -2.71
C ARG A 482 -23.53 2.63 -3.89
N THR A 483 -22.24 2.37 -3.73
CA THR A 483 -21.22 2.82 -4.69
C THR A 483 -20.65 1.69 -5.54
N GLY A 484 -20.90 0.43 -5.20
CA GLY A 484 -20.30 -0.74 -5.85
C GLY A 484 -18.80 -0.92 -5.58
N ARG A 485 -18.16 0.01 -4.87
CA ARG A 485 -16.72 -0.01 -4.57
C ARG A 485 -16.36 -1.08 -3.54
N PRO A 486 -15.11 -1.59 -3.53
CA PRO A 486 -14.68 -2.59 -2.57
C PRO A 486 -14.72 -2.07 -1.13
N ARG A 487 -15.41 -2.81 -0.26
CA ARG A 487 -15.39 -2.69 1.20
C ARG A 487 -14.56 -3.81 1.79
N ILE A 488 -13.83 -3.49 2.85
CA ILE A 488 -12.83 -4.39 3.44
C ILE A 488 -13.24 -4.65 4.88
N ALA A 489 -13.49 -5.92 5.17
CA ALA A 489 -13.80 -6.37 6.52
C ALA A 489 -12.72 -7.32 7.02
N THR A 490 -12.30 -7.09 8.26
CA THR A 490 -11.34 -7.91 8.99
C THR A 490 -12.08 -8.84 9.94
N ARG A 491 -11.64 -10.09 10.04
CA ARG A 491 -12.02 -10.96 11.16
C ARG A 491 -11.07 -10.66 12.34
N ARG A 492 -11.56 -10.74 13.58
CA ARG A 492 -10.85 -10.27 14.80
C ARG A 492 -9.34 -10.59 14.80
N LEU A 493 -8.48 -9.57 14.81
CA LEU A 493 -7.00 -9.64 14.76
C LEU A 493 -6.33 -10.15 16.07
N ILE A 494 -6.95 -11.07 16.80
CA ILE A 494 -6.55 -11.41 18.19
C ILE A 494 -5.15 -12.05 18.22
N SER A 495 -4.88 -13.00 17.32
CA SER A 495 -3.61 -13.76 17.31
C SER A 495 -2.44 -12.91 16.80
N THR A 496 -2.70 -12.12 15.77
CA THR A 496 -1.74 -11.23 15.09
C THR A 496 -1.35 -10.03 15.96
N GLY A 497 -2.26 -9.52 16.78
CA GLY A 497 -1.96 -8.48 17.78
C GLY A 497 -0.90 -8.92 18.81
N ALA A 498 -0.92 -10.18 19.24
CA ALA A 498 0.03 -10.70 20.23
C ALA A 498 1.47 -10.77 19.68
N HIS A 499 1.65 -11.25 18.45
CA HIS A 499 2.97 -11.28 17.79
C HIS A 499 3.51 -9.86 17.58
N THR A 500 2.66 -8.95 17.13
CA THR A 500 3.08 -7.58 16.85
C THR A 500 3.44 -6.83 18.14
N LEU A 501 2.71 -7.05 19.24
CA LEU A 501 3.06 -6.50 20.56
C LEU A 501 4.33 -7.11 21.15
N ARG A 502 4.61 -8.40 20.91
CA ARG A 502 5.84 -9.04 21.39
C ARG A 502 7.08 -8.38 20.76
N VAL A 503 6.97 -7.99 19.49
CA VAL A 503 8.02 -7.32 18.72
C VAL A 503 8.00 -5.79 18.87
N SER A 504 6.99 -5.19 19.53
CA SER A 504 7.05 -3.76 19.88
C SER A 504 8.05 -3.47 21.01
N SER A 505 8.24 -4.44 21.92
CA SER A 505 9.12 -4.37 23.09
C SER A 505 10.64 -4.22 22.81
N PRO A 506 11.22 -4.73 21.70
CA PRO A 506 12.64 -4.65 21.43
C PRO A 506 13.05 -3.38 20.65
N TRP A 507 12.14 -2.66 19.98
CA TRP A 507 12.46 -1.44 19.21
C TRP A 507 13.19 -0.34 20.00
N PRO A 508 12.87 -0.09 21.29
CA PRO A 508 13.65 0.86 22.07
C PRO A 508 15.14 0.50 22.15
N LYS A 509 15.51 -0.79 22.03
CA LYS A 509 16.92 -1.23 22.03
C LYS A 509 17.62 -0.93 20.71
N PHE A 510 16.89 -0.82 19.60
CA PHE A 510 17.38 -0.46 18.28
C PHE A 510 17.83 1.01 18.20
N ALA A 511 17.10 1.90 18.87
CA ALA A 511 17.29 3.36 18.80
C ALA A 511 18.23 3.93 19.88
N MET A 512 18.72 3.12 20.83
CA MET A 512 19.51 3.62 21.97
C MET A 512 21.03 3.45 21.75
N SER A 513 21.74 4.56 21.60
CA SER A 513 23.17 4.61 21.94
C SER A 513 23.34 4.58 23.47
N ARG A 514 24.52 4.19 23.99
CA ARG A 514 24.82 4.11 25.44
C ARG A 514 24.51 5.41 26.22
N VAL A 515 24.36 6.55 25.53
CA VAL A 515 24.13 7.88 26.13
C VAL A 515 22.65 8.20 26.42
N GLN A 516 21.68 7.47 25.84
CA GLN A 516 20.23 7.80 25.94
C GLN A 516 19.45 7.12 27.08
N ARG A 517 20.12 6.38 27.99
CA ARG A 517 19.46 5.57 29.05
C ARG A 517 18.65 6.35 30.10
N ARG A 518 18.60 7.69 30.08
CA ARG A 518 17.93 8.48 31.13
C ARG A 518 16.44 8.81 30.92
N PHE A 519 15.82 8.50 29.77
CA PHE A 519 14.46 8.99 29.46
C PHE A 519 13.31 7.94 29.43
N THR A 520 13.56 6.64 29.56
CA THR A 520 12.48 5.61 29.45
C THR A 520 11.84 5.20 30.78
N ARG A 521 11.42 6.16 31.61
CA ARG A 521 10.58 5.86 32.80
C ARG A 521 9.07 6.01 32.57
N SER A 522 8.62 6.55 31.43
CA SER A 522 7.19 6.82 31.17
C SER A 522 6.44 5.77 30.33
N SER A 523 7.10 4.75 29.76
CA SER A 523 6.45 3.74 28.89
C SER A 523 5.89 2.51 29.61
N ARG A 524 5.81 2.51 30.95
CA ARG A 524 5.28 1.36 31.73
C ARG A 524 3.75 1.29 31.86
N VAL A 525 2.98 2.16 31.20
CA VAL A 525 1.52 2.23 31.37
C VAL A 525 0.76 1.56 30.23
N TRP A 526 1.20 0.42 29.71
CA TRP A 526 0.35 -0.42 28.84
C TRP A 526 0.69 -1.90 29.05
N SER A 527 0.06 -2.49 30.08
CA SER A 527 -0.13 -3.93 30.20
C SER A 527 -1.61 -4.16 30.48
N PRO A 528 -2.36 -4.88 29.64
CA PRO A 528 -3.70 -5.30 29.99
C PRO A 528 -3.57 -6.48 30.97
N SER A 529 -3.75 -6.19 32.26
CA SER A 529 -4.02 -7.19 33.28
C SER A 529 -5.40 -7.81 33.05
N TYR A 530 -5.51 -8.70 32.08
CA TYR A 530 -6.67 -9.58 31.85
C TYR A 530 -6.16 -10.98 31.55
N GLY A 531 -5.88 -11.74 32.60
CA GLY A 531 -5.36 -13.10 32.45
C GLY A 531 -4.91 -13.79 33.74
N ALA A 532 -5.46 -13.41 34.91
CA ALA A 532 -5.15 -14.10 36.16
C ALA A 532 -6.24 -13.86 37.21
N ARG A 533 -7.47 -14.33 36.97
CA ARG A 533 -8.52 -14.35 38.00
C ARG A 533 -9.65 -15.36 37.71
N LEU A 534 -9.31 -16.59 37.30
CA LEU A 534 -10.29 -17.67 37.18
C LEU A 534 -9.75 -19.08 37.54
N ARG A 535 -8.71 -19.17 38.38
CA ARG A 535 -8.23 -20.44 38.95
C ARG A 535 -7.83 -20.25 40.43
N THR A 536 -8.81 -20.16 41.33
CA THR A 536 -8.63 -20.36 42.80
C THR A 536 -9.95 -20.35 43.61
N LYS A 537 -11.06 -20.81 43.04
CA LYS A 537 -12.29 -21.10 43.82
C LYS A 537 -12.90 -22.45 43.41
N ARG A 538 -12.15 -23.53 43.61
CA ARG A 538 -12.67 -24.91 43.62
C ARG A 538 -11.64 -25.86 44.26
N ALA A 539 -11.26 -25.58 45.51
CA ALA A 539 -10.53 -26.51 46.37
C ALA A 539 -10.61 -26.00 47.82
N LYS A 540 -11.77 -26.17 48.46
CA LYS A 540 -11.98 -26.15 49.91
C LYS A 540 -13.42 -26.58 50.19
N ARG A 541 -13.66 -27.89 50.04
CA ARG A 541 -14.77 -28.67 50.59
C ARG A 541 -14.46 -30.15 50.30
N ARG A 542 -13.54 -30.70 51.10
CA ARG A 542 -13.37 -32.11 51.48
C ARG A 542 -12.06 -32.20 52.28
N ALA A 543 -12.17 -32.86 53.44
CA ALA A 543 -11.26 -32.84 54.60
C ALA A 543 -11.37 -31.55 55.42
#